data_AF-A0A2N2ITB5-F1
#
_entry.id   AF-A0A2N2ITB5-F1
#
_cell.length_a   1.000
_cell.length_b   1.000
_cell.length_c   1.000
_cell.angle_alpha   90.00
_cell.angle_beta   90.00
_cell.angle_gamma   90.00
#
_symmetry.space_group_name_H-M   'P 1'
#
loop_
_entity.id
_entity.type
_entity.pdbx_description
1 polymer ?
#
loop_
_entity_poly.entity_id
_entity_poly.type
_entity_poly.pdbx_seq_one_letter_code
_entity_poly.pdbx_strand_id
1 'polypeptide(L)'
;MDSSTSDADGGARVTGRGLRRAAVVVLVLGVAQGWGAPALGQSGASAQAEALFTEGKGLLDAERYDEACPKLEASQRLDPATGTLLALAYCQEQRGLTASAWVAYREAAGRAKAEGRMDRYEAAVARAAALEG
;
A
#
# COMPACT_ATOMS: atom_id res chain seq x y z
N MET A 1 31.08 -26.36 -46.80
CA MET A 1 30.64 -25.15 -46.08
C MET A 1 30.90 -25.37 -44.60
N ASP A 2 32.10 -25.82 -44.26
CA ASP A 2 33.29 -24.97 -44.00
C ASP A 2 33.24 -24.49 -42.55
N SER A 3 34.04 -25.10 -41.68
CA SER A 3 35.43 -24.71 -41.39
C SER A 3 35.41 -23.41 -40.56
N SER A 4 36.10 -23.22 -39.45
CA SER A 4 37.16 -23.94 -38.75
C SER A 4 37.51 -23.05 -37.55
N THR A 5 38.13 -23.66 -36.52
CA THR A 5 39.22 -23.10 -35.69
C THR A 5 38.94 -21.84 -34.85
N SER A 6 39.10 -21.92 -33.52
CA SER A 6 40.39 -21.95 -32.80
C SER A 6 41.13 -20.61 -32.83
N ASP A 7 41.72 -20.30 -31.68
CA ASP A 7 42.78 -19.30 -31.45
C ASP A 7 42.28 -17.86 -31.22
N ALA A 8 42.76 -17.08 -30.25
CA ALA A 8 43.86 -17.29 -29.32
C ALA A 8 43.68 -16.38 -28.09
N ASP A 9 44.17 -16.90 -26.96
CA ASP A 9 44.80 -16.16 -25.89
C ASP A 9 45.89 -15.22 -26.46
N GLY A 10 45.91 -13.96 -26.04
CA GLY A 10 46.79 -12.96 -26.65
C GLY A 10 46.99 -11.72 -25.80
N GLY A 11 47.49 -11.91 -24.57
CA GLY A 11 48.04 -10.81 -23.78
C GLY A 11 49.35 -10.28 -24.39
N ALA A 12 49.41 -8.97 -24.68
CA ALA A 12 50.66 -8.23 -24.87
C ALA A 12 50.43 -6.77 -24.44
N ARG A 13 50.82 -6.39 -23.22
CA ARG A 13 52.10 -5.76 -22.86
C ARG A 13 52.28 -4.31 -23.34
N VAL A 14 52.30 -3.46 -22.31
CA VAL A 14 52.90 -2.12 -22.18
C VAL A 14 54.10 -1.85 -23.09
N THR A 15 54.10 -0.69 -23.76
CA THR A 15 55.23 0.22 -24.06
C THR A 15 54.62 1.38 -24.88
N GLY A 16 54.88 2.67 -24.75
CA GLY A 16 55.81 3.49 -23.99
C GLY A 16 55.95 4.79 -24.81
N ARG A 17 55.92 5.95 -24.12
CA ARG A 17 56.53 7.24 -24.56
C ARG A 17 55.86 8.06 -25.68
N GLY A 18 55.45 9.28 -25.31
CA GLY A 18 55.89 10.48 -26.03
C GLY A 18 54.93 11.14 -27.02
N LEU A 19 53.99 11.93 -26.47
CA LEU A 19 53.76 13.33 -26.85
C LEU A 19 53.72 13.69 -28.35
N ARG A 20 52.55 13.65 -29.00
CA ARG A 20 52.20 14.60 -30.07
C ARG A 20 50.71 14.96 -30.02
N ARG A 21 50.44 16.24 -29.82
CA ARG A 21 49.13 16.88 -29.78
C ARG A 21 48.42 16.67 -31.12
N ALA A 22 47.24 16.04 -31.11
CA ALA A 22 46.24 16.22 -32.15
C ALA A 22 44.87 16.28 -31.45
N ALA A 23 44.15 17.34 -31.78
CA ALA A 23 42.94 17.76 -31.11
C ALA A 23 41.70 17.06 -31.72
N VAL A 24 40.72 16.80 -30.85
CA VAL A 24 39.27 16.93 -31.08
C VAL A 24 38.50 15.73 -31.68
N VAL A 25 37.35 15.50 -30.99
CA VAL A 25 36.13 14.71 -31.27
C VAL A 25 36.16 13.21 -30.91
N VAL A 26 35.36 12.81 -29.89
CA VAL A 26 34.19 11.90 -30.01
C VAL A 26 33.26 12.11 -28.80
N LEU A 27 31.99 12.44 -29.09
CA LEU A 27 30.86 12.42 -28.15
C LEU A 27 30.69 11.01 -27.57
N VAL A 28 30.56 10.88 -26.25
CA VAL A 28 29.91 9.73 -25.63
C VAL A 28 28.80 10.23 -24.72
N LEU A 29 27.58 9.82 -25.06
CA LEU A 29 26.35 10.01 -24.29
C LEU A 29 26.53 9.40 -22.89
N GLY A 30 26.66 10.24 -21.87
CA GLY A 30 26.48 9.83 -20.48
C GLY A 30 25.00 9.76 -20.16
N VAL A 31 24.36 8.61 -20.39
CA VAL A 31 23.06 8.31 -19.80
C VAL A 31 23.29 8.12 -18.30
N ALA A 32 23.24 9.20 -17.53
CA ALA A 32 23.15 9.09 -16.09
C ALA A 32 21.77 8.50 -15.78
N GLN A 33 21.75 7.17 -15.62
CA GLN A 33 20.65 6.42 -15.03
C GLN A 33 20.44 6.93 -13.60
N GLY A 34 19.66 8.00 -13.48
CA GLY A 34 19.02 8.36 -12.23
C GLY A 34 17.96 7.31 -11.94
N TRP A 35 18.36 6.23 -11.27
CA TRP A 35 17.41 5.36 -10.59
C TRP A 35 16.70 6.20 -9.54
N GLY A 36 15.52 6.69 -9.90
CA GLY A 36 14.57 7.20 -8.93
C GLY A 36 14.20 6.06 -7.99
N ALA A 37 14.43 6.25 -6.70
CA ALA A 37 13.81 5.42 -5.68
C ALA A 37 12.43 6.01 -5.36
N PRO A 38 11.31 5.35 -5.69
CA PRO A 38 10.04 5.69 -5.07
C PRO A 38 9.98 4.92 -3.74
N ALA A 39 10.63 5.44 -2.70
CA ALA A 39 10.34 5.00 -1.35
C ALA A 39 9.24 5.89 -0.79
N LEU A 40 8.00 5.67 -1.23
CA LEU A 40 6.84 6.17 -0.51
C LEU A 40 6.75 5.34 0.78
N GLY A 41 7.42 5.81 1.83
CA GLY A 41 7.40 5.16 3.13
C GLY A 41 5.98 5.16 3.68
N GLN A 42 5.37 3.98 3.81
CA GLN A 42 4.29 3.80 4.78
C GLN A 42 4.82 4.31 6.13
N SER A 43 4.15 5.31 6.69
CA SER A 43 4.46 5.74 8.05
C SER A 43 4.30 4.56 9.01
N GLY A 44 5.06 4.54 10.11
CA GLY A 44 4.89 3.51 11.14
C GLY A 44 3.46 3.46 11.69
N ALA A 45 2.74 4.59 11.67
CA ALA A 45 1.33 4.67 12.07
C ALA A 45 0.41 3.90 11.11
N SER A 46 0.58 4.05 9.79
CA SER A 46 -0.21 3.28 8.80
C SER A 46 0.05 1.78 8.89
N ALA A 47 1.32 1.36 9.09
CA ALA A 47 1.64 -0.05 9.28
C ALA A 47 1.01 -0.62 10.56
N GLN A 48 1.03 0.14 11.66
CA GLN A 48 0.38 -0.26 12.91
C GLN A 48 -1.15 -0.31 12.77
N ALA A 49 -1.75 0.65 12.08
CA ALA A 49 -3.18 0.68 11.82
C ALA A 49 -3.65 -0.55 11.03
N GLU A 50 -2.89 -0.95 10.00
CA GLU A 50 -3.19 -2.13 9.19
C GLU A 50 -3.08 -3.43 9.99
N ALA A 51 -2.07 -3.55 10.86
CA ALA A 51 -1.92 -4.70 11.75
C ALA A 51 -3.12 -4.82 12.71
N LEU A 52 -3.55 -3.70 13.32
CA LEU A 52 -4.71 -3.64 14.19
C LEU A 52 -6.02 -3.95 13.45
N PHE A 53 -6.16 -3.48 12.20
CA PHE A 53 -7.31 -3.79 11.35
C PHE A 53 -7.38 -5.28 11.06
N THR A 54 -6.25 -5.88 10.65
CA THR A 54 -6.15 -7.31 10.34
C THR A 54 -6.48 -8.17 11.56
N GLU A 55 -5.90 -7.85 12.72
CA GLU A 55 -6.20 -8.53 13.99
C GLU A 55 -7.69 -8.38 14.35
N GLY A 56 -8.23 -7.16 14.26
CA GLY A 56 -9.64 -6.88 14.51
C GLY A 56 -10.57 -7.67 13.59
N LYS A 57 -10.25 -7.78 12.31
CA LYS A 57 -11.03 -8.59 11.34
C LYS A 57 -11.01 -10.07 11.70
N GLY A 58 -9.85 -10.63 12.05
CA GLY A 58 -9.77 -12.02 12.50
C GLY A 58 -10.59 -12.28 13.77
N LEU A 59 -10.63 -11.32 14.69
CA LEU A 59 -11.46 -11.41 15.90
C LEU A 59 -12.95 -11.29 15.59
N LEU A 60 -13.36 -10.46 14.61
CA LEU A 60 -14.74 -10.41 14.14
C LEU A 60 -15.19 -11.74 13.54
N ASP A 61 -14.35 -12.36 12.71
CA ASP A 61 -14.65 -13.62 12.06
C ASP A 61 -14.74 -14.77 13.09
N ALA A 62 -14.08 -14.62 14.25
CA ALA A 62 -14.19 -15.50 15.41
C ALA A 62 -15.29 -15.08 16.41
N GLU A 63 -16.13 -14.10 16.07
CA GLU A 63 -17.21 -13.56 16.91
C GLU A 63 -16.75 -13.01 18.28
N ARG A 64 -15.46 -12.66 18.41
CA ARG A 64 -14.83 -12.09 19.62
C ARG A 64 -14.92 -10.58 19.61
N TYR A 65 -16.15 -10.06 19.67
CA TYR A 65 -16.41 -8.62 19.44
C TYR A 65 -15.80 -7.69 20.50
N ASP A 66 -15.74 -8.12 21.77
CA ASP A 66 -15.15 -7.32 22.86
C ASP A 66 -13.65 -7.08 22.65
N GLU A 67 -12.97 -7.98 21.97
CA GLU A 67 -11.55 -7.83 21.61
C GLU A 67 -11.37 -7.17 20.25
N ALA A 68 -12.26 -7.43 19.30
CA ALA A 68 -12.21 -6.85 17.95
C ALA A 68 -12.43 -5.33 17.95
N CYS A 69 -13.47 -4.84 18.63
CA CYS A 69 -13.89 -3.44 18.56
C CYS A 69 -12.76 -2.47 18.98
N PRO A 70 -12.06 -2.66 20.12
CA PRO A 70 -10.95 -1.78 20.50
C PRO A 70 -9.80 -1.74 19.49
N LYS A 71 -9.53 -2.86 18.80
CA LYS A 71 -8.49 -2.93 17.75
C LYS A 71 -8.89 -2.13 16.52
N LEU A 72 -10.13 -2.29 16.07
CA LEU A 72 -10.67 -1.55 14.93
C LEU A 72 -10.77 -0.05 15.22
N GLU A 73 -11.15 0.32 16.44
CA GLU A 73 -11.15 1.72 16.88
C GLU A 73 -9.74 2.31 16.92
N ALA A 74 -8.77 1.57 17.44
CA ALA A 74 -7.37 2.00 17.44
C ALA A 74 -6.81 2.14 16.02
N SER A 75 -7.13 1.20 15.13
CA SER A 75 -6.80 1.29 13.70
C SER A 75 -7.39 2.55 13.07
N GLN A 76 -8.70 2.77 13.26
CA GLN A 76 -9.42 3.92 12.71
C GLN A 76 -8.86 5.25 13.21
N ARG A 77 -8.39 5.31 14.47
CA ARG A 77 -7.77 6.51 15.03
C ARG A 77 -6.38 6.78 14.46
N LEU A 78 -5.61 5.74 14.15
CA LEU A 78 -4.26 5.86 13.60
C LEU A 78 -4.27 6.19 12.11
N ASP A 79 -5.12 5.50 11.34
CA ASP A 79 -5.25 5.68 9.90
C ASP A 79 -6.74 5.55 9.50
N PRO A 80 -7.50 6.66 9.50
CA PRO A 80 -8.93 6.61 9.23
C PRO A 80 -9.25 6.09 7.82
N ALA A 81 -9.90 4.94 7.73
CA ALA A 81 -10.26 4.32 6.46
C ALA A 81 -11.73 3.89 6.43
N THR A 82 -12.37 4.00 5.26
CA THR A 82 -13.78 3.61 5.09
C THR A 82 -13.99 2.13 5.39
N GLY A 83 -13.04 1.25 5.05
CA GLY A 83 -13.08 -0.18 5.39
C GLY A 83 -13.03 -0.44 6.90
N THR A 84 -12.11 0.22 7.61
CA THR A 84 -11.99 0.11 9.08
C THR A 84 -13.23 0.63 9.78
N LEU A 85 -13.79 1.74 9.32
CA LEU A 85 -15.03 2.30 9.86
C LEU A 85 -16.23 1.37 9.68
N LEU A 86 -16.37 0.70 8.52
CA LEU A 86 -17.41 -0.31 8.29
C LEU A 86 -17.26 -1.53 9.22
N ALA A 87 -16.02 -2.00 9.41
CA ALA A 87 -15.74 -3.10 10.31
C ALA A 87 -16.05 -2.72 11.77
N LEU A 88 -15.71 -1.49 12.18
CA LEU A 88 -16.03 -0.96 13.51
C LEU A 88 -17.54 -0.84 13.72
N ALA A 89 -18.28 -0.31 12.73
CA ALA A 89 -19.73 -0.21 12.77
C ALA A 89 -20.40 -1.58 12.94
N TYR A 90 -19.94 -2.57 12.16
CA TYR A 90 -20.40 -3.96 12.31
C TYR A 90 -20.10 -4.51 13.69
N CYS A 91 -18.88 -4.31 14.20
CA CYS A 91 -18.50 -4.75 15.53
C CYS A 91 -19.42 -4.16 16.62
N GLN A 92 -19.71 -2.86 16.53
CA GLN A 92 -20.61 -2.16 17.46
C GLN A 92 -22.03 -2.73 17.38
N GLU A 93 -22.53 -3.01 16.18
CA GLU A 93 -23.84 -3.61 15.98
C GLU A 93 -23.94 -4.98 16.66
N GLN A 94 -22.94 -5.85 16.47
CA GLN A 94 -22.91 -7.18 17.10
C GLN A 94 -22.85 -7.12 18.63
N ARG A 95 -22.33 -6.03 19.19
CA ARG A 95 -22.32 -5.77 20.64
C ARG A 95 -23.62 -5.12 21.16
N GLY A 96 -24.60 -4.90 20.30
CA GLY A 96 -25.85 -4.21 20.65
C GLY A 96 -25.71 -2.69 20.82
N LEU A 97 -24.58 -2.10 20.43
CA LEU A 97 -24.35 -0.65 20.43
C LEU A 97 -24.95 0.00 19.19
N THR A 98 -26.25 -0.21 18.96
CA THR A 98 -26.95 0.11 17.70
C THR A 98 -26.87 1.59 17.33
N ALA A 99 -26.97 2.50 18.31
CA ALA A 99 -26.83 3.93 18.06
C ALA A 99 -25.43 4.30 17.54
N SER A 100 -24.37 3.75 18.14
CA SER A 100 -22.99 3.98 17.70
C SER A 100 -22.76 3.38 16.31
N ALA A 101 -23.25 2.16 16.09
CA ALA A 101 -23.17 1.48 14.80
C ALA A 101 -23.87 2.28 13.70
N TRP A 102 -25.08 2.80 13.96
CA TRP A 102 -25.83 3.63 13.02
C TRP A 102 -25.04 4.87 12.60
N VAL A 103 -24.46 5.60 13.56
CA VAL A 103 -23.62 6.78 13.27
C VAL A 103 -22.44 6.38 12.39
N ALA A 104 -21.72 5.33 12.77
CA ALA A 104 -20.54 4.87 12.03
C ALA A 104 -20.87 4.38 10.61
N TYR A 105 -21.99 3.69 10.43
CA TYR A 105 -22.47 3.30 9.10
C TYR A 105 -22.83 4.49 8.23
N ARG A 106 -23.48 5.52 8.78
CA ARG A 106 -23.78 6.74 8.04
C ARG A 106 -22.54 7.53 7.62
N GLU A 107 -21.55 7.61 8.51
CA GLU A 107 -20.26 8.21 8.18
C GLU A 107 -19.55 7.40 7.08
N ALA A 108 -19.50 6.07 7.21
CA ALA A 108 -18.93 5.20 6.20
C ALA A 108 -19.63 5.32 4.84
N ALA A 109 -20.96 5.43 4.82
CA ALA A 109 -21.72 5.68 3.61
C ALA A 109 -21.29 7.01 2.95
N GLY A 110 -21.22 8.09 3.72
CA GLY A 110 -20.78 9.40 3.22
C GLY A 110 -19.39 9.34 2.58
N ARG A 111 -18.43 8.68 3.24
CA ARG A 111 -17.07 8.49 2.73
C ARG A 111 -17.03 7.61 1.49
N ALA A 112 -17.70 6.45 1.52
CA ALA A 112 -17.77 5.52 0.40
C ALA A 112 -18.35 6.20 -0.86
N LYS A 113 -19.39 7.03 -0.70
CA LYS A 113 -19.97 7.82 -1.79
C LYS A 113 -18.96 8.81 -2.36
N ALA A 114 -18.23 9.52 -1.50
CA ALA A 114 -17.19 10.47 -1.93
C ALA A 114 -16.02 9.76 -2.65
N GLU A 115 -15.70 8.53 -2.26
CA GLU A 115 -14.68 7.67 -2.88
C GLU A 115 -15.15 6.98 -4.18
N GLY A 116 -16.42 7.15 -4.59
CA GLY A 116 -17.01 6.43 -5.73
C GLY A 116 -17.19 4.91 -5.50
N ARG A 117 -17.14 4.47 -4.24
CA ARG A 117 -17.28 3.08 -3.80
C ARG A 117 -18.75 2.76 -3.51
N MET A 118 -19.54 2.70 -4.57
CA MET A 118 -20.99 2.51 -4.47
C MET A 118 -21.38 1.18 -3.82
N ASP A 119 -20.58 0.13 -4.03
CA ASP A 119 -20.67 -1.17 -3.33
C ASP A 119 -20.72 -1.01 -1.81
N ARG A 120 -19.81 -0.19 -1.28
CA ARG A 120 -19.71 0.07 0.16
C ARG A 120 -20.77 1.05 0.64
N TYR A 121 -21.10 2.05 -0.16
CA TYR A 121 -22.17 3.00 0.15
C TYR A 121 -23.50 2.28 0.35
N GLU A 122 -23.90 1.42 -0.59
CA GLU A 122 -25.17 0.69 -0.53
C GLU A 122 -25.23 -0.23 0.68
N ALA A 123 -24.14 -0.99 0.94
CA ALA A 123 -24.04 -1.83 2.12
C ALA A 123 -24.17 -1.02 3.42
N ALA A 124 -23.47 0.12 3.53
CA ALA A 124 -23.51 0.97 4.71
C ALA A 124 -24.90 1.58 4.95
N VAL A 125 -25.56 2.08 3.90
CA VAL A 125 -26.92 2.63 3.98
C VAL A 125 -27.92 1.57 4.37
N ALA A 126 -27.84 0.37 3.78
CA ALA A 126 -28.74 -0.73 4.11
C ALA A 126 -28.63 -1.14 5.58
N ARG A 127 -27.39 -1.19 6.12
CA ARG A 127 -27.16 -1.48 7.54
C ARG A 127 -27.64 -0.35 8.44
N ALA A 128 -27.36 0.91 8.11
CA ALA A 128 -27.88 2.04 8.88
C ALA A 128 -29.42 2.02 8.93
N ALA A 129 -30.09 1.85 7.80
CA ALA A 129 -31.55 1.80 7.73
C ALA A 129 -32.13 0.65 8.58
N ALA A 130 -31.47 -0.50 8.65
CA ALA A 130 -31.89 -1.61 9.50
C ALA A 130 -31.80 -1.32 11.01
N LEU A 131 -31.08 -0.26 11.40
CA LEU A 131 -30.93 0.18 12.79
C LEU A 131 -31.79 1.42 13.11
N GLU A 132 -32.46 1.99 12.11
CA GLU A 132 -33.45 3.06 12.30
C GLU A 132 -34.75 2.41 12.78
N GLY A 133 -34.98 2.45 14.10
CA GLY A 133 -36.16 1.87 14.75
C GLY A 133 -37.48 2.51 14.32
#